data_AF-A0AAV4TNT8-F1
#
_entry.id   AF-A0AAV4TNT8-F1
#
_cell.length_a   1.000
_cell.length_b   1.000
_cell.length_c   1.000
_cell.angle_alpha   90.00
_cell.angle_beta   90.00
_cell.angle_gamma   90.00
#
_symmetry.space_group_name_H-M   'P 1'
#
loop_
_entity.id
_entity.type
_entity.pdbx_description
1 polymer ?
#
loop_
_entity_poly.entity_id
_entity_poly.type
_entity_poly.pdbx_seq_one_letter_code
_entity_poly.pdbx_strand_id
1 'polypeptide(L)' 'MSDVDAGGATVFPQIGVTLHPEKRAAAFWHNLHRSGEGDMLTRHAACPVLAGSKWVSNKWLHERGQEFRRPCGLREND' A
#
# COMPACT_ATOMS: atom_id res chain seq x y z
N MET A 1 -8.27 -7.90 8.20
CA MET A 1 -9.23 -9.01 8.42
C MET A 1 -9.44 -9.31 9.90
N SER A 2 -8.49 -8.94 10.75
CA SER A 2 -8.62 -8.94 12.22
C SER A 2 -8.40 -7.54 12.77
N ASP A 3 -8.90 -7.30 13.98
CA ASP A 3 -8.37 -6.26 14.86
C ASP A 3 -7.10 -6.82 15.52
N VAL A 4 -6.15 -5.96 15.89
CA VAL A 4 -4.89 -6.38 16.50
C VAL A 4 -4.70 -5.61 17.81
N ASP A 5 -4.43 -6.34 18.89
CA ASP A 5 -4.37 -5.76 20.24
C ASP A 5 -3.21 -4.79 20.39
N ALA A 6 -2.03 -5.10 19.83
CA ALA A 6 -0.89 -4.19 19.80
C ALA A 6 0.10 -4.46 18.65
N GLY A 7 0.69 -3.40 18.10
CA GLY A 7 1.65 -3.47 16.99
C GLY A 7 0.97 -3.72 15.64
N GLY A 8 1.69 -4.35 14.71
CA GLY A 8 1.13 -4.79 13.44
C GLY A 8 0.76 -3.68 12.46
N ALA A 9 1.25 -2.45 12.63
CA ALA A 9 0.98 -1.37 11.68
C ALA A 9 1.57 -1.66 10.28
N THR A 10 0.97 -1.08 9.24
CA THR A 10 1.61 -0.91 7.94
C THR A 10 2.22 0.48 7.89
N VAL A 11 3.53 0.59 7.66
CA VAL A 11 4.25 1.87 7.69
C VAL A 11 4.79 2.22 6.32
N PHE A 12 4.82 3.52 6.00
CA PHE A 12 5.48 4.12 4.85
C PHE A 12 6.60 5.04 5.35
N PRO A 13 7.83 4.52 5.54
CA PRO A 13 8.89 5.24 6.25
C PRO A 13 9.27 6.57 5.60
N GLN A 14 9.21 6.65 4.28
CA GLN A 14 9.62 7.80 3.48
C GLN A 14 8.72 9.02 3.69
N ILE A 15 7.43 8.78 3.98
CA ILE A 15 6.42 9.84 4.15
C ILE A 15 5.88 9.93 5.59
N GLY A 16 6.41 9.13 6.51
CA GLY A 16 6.02 9.15 7.93
C GLY A 16 4.58 8.70 8.21
N VAL A 17 3.96 7.95 7.27
CA VAL A 17 2.58 7.48 7.44
C VAL A 17 2.56 6.11 8.12
N THR A 18 1.67 5.98 9.12
CA THR A 18 1.44 4.73 9.86
C THR A 18 -0.04 4.38 9.80
N LEU A 19 -0.35 3.19 9.32
CA LEU A 19 -1.70 2.65 9.24
C LEU A 19 -1.86 1.54 10.26
N HIS A 20 -2.69 1.77 11.28
CA HIS A 20 -3.02 0.76 12.27
C HIS A 20 -4.05 -0.23 11.71
N PRO A 21 -3.90 -1.53 11.99
CA PRO A 21 -4.82 -2.54 11.50
C PRO A 21 -6.21 -2.39 12.15
N GLU A 22 -7.23 -2.23 11.33
CA GLU A 22 -8.63 -2.23 11.72
C GLU A 22 -9.38 -3.31 10.93
N LYS A 23 -10.21 -4.10 11.61
CA LYS A 23 -10.94 -5.19 10.95
C LYS A 23 -11.88 -4.63 9.87
N ARG A 24 -11.78 -5.22 8.67
CA ARG A 24 -12.52 -4.87 7.45
C ARG A 24 -12.11 -3.55 6.78
N ALA A 25 -11.24 -2.76 7.39
CA ALA A 25 -10.65 -1.61 6.71
C ALA A 25 -9.70 -2.07 5.58
N ALA A 26 -9.54 -1.19 4.60
CA ALA A 26 -8.63 -1.38 3.47
C ALA A 26 -7.79 -0.12 3.26
N ALA A 27 -6.52 -0.31 2.91
CA ALA A 27 -5.63 0.75 2.45
C ALA A 27 -5.31 0.48 0.99
N PHE A 28 -5.28 1.55 0.19
CA PHE A 28 -5.02 1.49 -1.24
C PHE A 28 -4.04 2.60 -1.61
N TRP A 29 -3.06 2.27 -2.44
CA TRP A 29 -2.11 3.21 -3.01
C TRP A 29 -1.60 2.69 -4.35
N HIS A 30 -0.97 3.57 -5.14
CA HIS A 30 -0.28 3.20 -6.36
C HIS A 30 1.21 3.07 -6.08
N ASN A 31 1.83 1.95 -6.46
CA ASN A 31 3.29 1.79 -6.37
C ASN A 31 4.03 2.45 -7.55
N LEU A 32 3.30 2.86 -8.58
CA LEU A 32 3.85 3.44 -9.81
C LEU A 32 3.24 4.82 -10.08
N HIS A 33 4.09 5.73 -10.55
CA HIS A 33 3.68 6.96 -11.20
C HIS A 33 2.83 6.68 -12.46
N ARG A 34 2.25 7.71 -13.05
CA ARG A 34 1.51 7.53 -14.32
C ARG A 34 2.41 7.11 -15.47
N SER A 35 3.71 7.43 -15.42
CA SER A 35 4.70 6.97 -16.40
C SER A 35 5.02 5.48 -16.32
N GLY A 36 4.58 4.78 -15.27
CA GLY A 36 4.97 3.40 -15.00
C GLY A 36 6.24 3.25 -14.17
N GLU A 37 6.95 4.36 -13.89
CA GLU A 37 8.11 4.37 -13.00
C GLU A 37 7.71 4.12 -11.54
N GLY A 38 8.58 3.46 -10.77
CA GLY A 38 8.33 3.10 -9.38
C GLY A 38 8.35 4.31 -8.43
N ASP A 39 7.30 4.48 -7.64
CA ASP A 39 7.21 5.52 -6.63
C ASP A 39 7.86 5.06 -5.31
N MET A 40 9.06 5.58 -5.04
CA MET A 40 9.84 5.25 -3.85
C MET A 40 9.23 5.76 -2.54
N LEU A 41 8.34 6.76 -2.59
CA LEU A 41 7.62 7.24 -1.41
C LEU A 41 6.60 6.22 -0.89
N THR A 42 6.19 5.28 -1.75
CA THR A 42 5.21 4.23 -1.43
C THR A 42 5.85 2.97 -0.86
N ARG A 43 7.18 2.98 -0.66
CA ARG A 43 7.87 1.88 0.03
C ARG A 43 7.26 1.69 1.41
N HIS A 44 6.85 0.46 1.69
CA HIS A 44 6.13 0.13 2.90
C HIS A 44 6.62 -1.17 3.52
N ALA A 45 6.33 -1.33 4.82
CA ALA A 45 6.64 -2.54 5.57
C ALA A 45 5.55 -2.82 6.61
N ALA A 46 5.53 -4.05 7.12
CA ALA A 46 4.72 -4.40 8.28
C ALA A 46 5.56 -4.30 9.55
N CYS A 47 5.06 -3.57 10.55
CA CYS A 47 5.62 -3.61 11.89
C CYS A 47 5.34 -4.97 12.57
N PRO A 48 6.19 -5.41 13.51
CA PRO A 48 5.93 -6.60 14.32
C PRO A 48 4.58 -6.51 15.04
N VAL A 49 3.87 -7.63 15.14
CA VAL A 49 2.73 -7.77 16.05
C VAL A 49 3.28 -7.97 17.46
N LEU A 50 2.84 -7.13 18.40
CA LEU A 50 3.29 -7.20 19.79
C LEU A 50 2.32 -8.02 20.64
N ALA A 51 1.02 -7.97 20.34
CA ALA A 51 -0.01 -8.79 20.97
C ALA A 51 -1.14 -9.12 19.97
N GLY A 52 -1.69 -10.33 20.07
CA GLY A 52 -2.77 -10.81 19.20
C GLY A 52 -2.27 -11.42 17.88
N SER A 53 -3.02 -11.26 16.80
CA SER A 53 -2.68 -11.80 15.47
C SER A 53 -3.21 -10.92 14.34
N LYS A 54 -2.34 -10.63 13.37
CA LYS A 54 -2.68 -9.81 12.19
C LYS A 54 -2.98 -10.69 10.99
N TRP A 55 -4.20 -10.62 10.47
CA TRP A 55 -4.61 -11.23 9.20
C TRP A 55 -4.94 -10.16 8.17
N VAL A 56 -4.32 -10.27 6.99
CA VAL A 56 -4.50 -9.36 5.85
C VAL A 56 -4.66 -10.14 4.55
N SER A 57 -5.31 -9.51 3.58
CA SER A 57 -5.36 -10.00 2.20
C SER A 57 -4.80 -8.90 1.30
N ASN A 58 -3.81 -9.23 0.48
CA ASN A 58 -3.21 -8.30 -0.48
C ASN A 58 -3.73 -8.61 -1.88
N LYS A 59 -4.12 -7.56 -2.61
CA LYS A 59 -4.45 -7.65 -4.03
C LYS A 59 -3.54 -6.72 -4.81
N TRP A 60 -2.69 -7.30 -5.65
CA TRP A 60 -1.90 -6.53 -6.59
C TRP A 60 -2.67 -6.31 -7.88
N LEU A 61 -2.67 -5.06 -8.33
CA LEU A 61 -3.20 -4.63 -9.63
C LEU A 61 -1.99 -4.24 -10.48
N HIS A 62 -1.84 -4.91 -11.62
CA HIS A 62 -0.75 -4.63 -12.55
C HIS A 62 -1.18 -3.58 -13.57
N GLU A 63 -0.23 -2.77 -14.03
CA GLU A 63 -0.45 -1.72 -15.03
C GLU A 63 -0.91 -2.29 -16.37
N ARG A 64 -0.26 -3.37 -16.83
CA ARG A 64 -0.63 -4.05 -18.08
C ARG A 64 -2.05 -4.61 -17.99
N GLY A 65 -2.86 -4.32 -19.01
CA GLY A 65 -4.29 -4.64 -19.07
C GLY A 65 -5.20 -3.58 -18.45
N GLN A 66 -4.65 -2.45 -17.98
CA GLN A 66 -5.42 -1.32 -17.45
C GLN A 66 -5.31 -0.05 -18.31
N GLU A 67 -4.83 -0.16 -19.54
CA GLU A 67 -4.47 0.96 -20.43
C GLU A 67 -5.66 1.92 -20.66
N PHE A 68 -6.88 1.39 -20.71
CA PHE A 68 -8.11 2.17 -20.90
C PHE A 68 -8.75 2.66 -19.59
N ARG A 69 -8.33 2.14 -18.43
CA ARG A 69 -8.86 2.52 -17.11
C ARG A 69 -7.97 3.52 -16.38
N ARG A 70 -6.65 3.43 -16.57
CA ARG A 70 -5.64 4.35 -16.04
C ARG A 70 -4.60 4.61 -17.14
N PRO A 71 -4.87 5.58 -18.05
CA PRO A 71 -3.92 5.93 -19.11
C PRO A 71 -2.56 6.32 -18.54
N CYS A 72 -1.50 5.83 -19.19
CA CYS A 72 -0.12 6.17 -18.81
C CYS A 72 0.24 7.60 -19.22
N GLY A 73 1.10 8.22 -18.42
CA GLY A 73 1.79 9.48 -18.73
C GLY A 73 3.12 9.20 -19.43
N LEU A 74 3.72 10.23 -20.00
CA LEU A 74 5.07 10.15 -20.59
C LEU A 74 6.15 10.53 -19.58
N ARG A 75 5.77 11.22 -18.49
CA ARG A 75 6.65 11.71 -17.43
C ARG A 75 6.11 11.32 -16.07
N GLU A 76 7.00 11.31 -15.09
CA GLU A 76 6.71 10.90 -13.71
C GLU A 76 5.66 11.79 -13.03
N ASN A 77 5.66 13.09 -13.36
CA ASN A 77 4.78 14.11 -12.78
C ASN A 77 3.53 14.41 -13.62
N ASP A 78 3.26 13.61 -14.66
CA ASP A 78 2.04 13.74 -15.46
C ASP A 78 0.78 13.27 -14.69
#